data_AF-Q5CC33-F1
#
_entry.id   AF-Q5CC33-F1
#
_cell.length_a   1.000
_cell.length_b   1.000
_cell.length_c   1.000
_cell.angle_alpha   90.00
_cell.angle_beta   90.00
_cell.angle_gamma   90.00
#
_symmetry.space_group_name_H-M   'P 1'
#
loop_
_entity.id
_entity.type
_entity.pdbx_description
1 polymer ?
#
loop_
_entity_poly.entity_id
_entity_poly.type
_entity_poly.pdbx_seq_one_letter_code
_entity_poly.pdbx_strand_id
1 'polypeptide(L)' 'THVKRPPPPPNCVPLWGSCKTPSAACCDQCAFCHCRLFKTVCYCRMGYPKC' A
#
# COMPACT_ATOMS: atom_id res chain seq x y z
N THR A 1 -5.80 -13.87 -20.06
CA THR A 1 -4.65 -14.44 -19.33
C THR A 1 -4.49 -13.70 -18.02
N HIS A 2 -4.59 -14.39 -16.88
CA HIS A 2 -4.44 -13.76 -15.56
C HIS A 2 -2.95 -13.43 -15.41
N VAL A 3 -2.56 -12.18 -15.70
CA VAL A 3 -1.19 -11.69 -15.51
C VAL A 3 -0.91 -11.79 -14.01
N LYS A 4 -0.29 -12.90 -13.59
CA LYS A 4 0.30 -13.04 -12.26
C LYS A 4 1.43 -12.02 -12.24
N ARG A 5 1.14 -10.82 -11.73
CA ARG A 5 2.17 -9.80 -11.54
C ARG A 5 3.29 -10.43 -10.70
N PRO A 6 4.56 -10.16 -11.02
CA PRO A 6 5.67 -10.61 -10.20
C PRO A 6 5.42 -10.17 -8.75
N PRO A 7 5.76 -11.00 -7.75
CA PRO A 7 5.59 -10.62 -6.36
C PRO A 7 6.30 -9.28 -6.14
N PRO A 8 5.63 -8.28 -5.52
CA PRO A 8 6.26 -6.99 -5.26
C PRO A 8 7.54 -7.22 -4.43
N PRO A 9 8.58 -6.39 -4.64
CA PRO A 9 9.85 -6.53 -3.94
C PRO A 9 9.62 -6.56 -2.40
N PRO A 10 10.40 -7.36 -1.65
CA PRO A 10 10.06 -7.86 -0.31
C PRO A 10 9.95 -6.83 0.82
N ASN A 11 9.94 -5.53 0.54
CA ASN A 11 10.04 -4.48 1.57
C ASN A 11 9.05 -3.31 1.38
N CYS A 12 8.03 -3.46 0.52
CA CYS A 12 7.03 -2.42 0.35
C CYS A 12 5.61 -2.98 0.17
N VAL A 13 4.62 -2.18 0.56
CA VAL A 13 3.20 -2.57 0.51
C VAL A 13 2.60 -2.04 -0.80
N PRO A 14 2.01 -2.90 -1.64
CA PRO A 14 1.34 -2.43 -2.85
C PRO A 14 0.12 -1.58 -2.49
N LEU A 15 -0.35 -0.75 -3.43
CA LEU A 15 -1.65 -0.08 -3.32
C LEU A 15 -2.74 -1.07 -2.88
N TRP A 16 -3.57 -0.64 -1.94
CA TRP A 16 -4.61 -1.43 -1.27
C TRP A 16 -4.11 -2.62 -0.42
N GLY A 17 -2.80 -2.84 -0.33
CA GLY A 17 -2.19 -3.77 0.61
C GLY A 17 -2.20 -3.22 2.04
N SER A 18 -2.05 -4.11 3.04
CA SER A 18 -2.10 -3.72 4.45
C SER A 18 -0.77 -3.14 4.93
N CYS A 19 -0.80 -1.90 5.43
CA CYS A 19 0.35 -1.17 5.98
C CYS A 19 0.39 -1.20 7.52
N LYS A 20 0.04 -2.35 8.12
CA LYS A 20 -0.17 -2.51 9.57
C LYS A 20 1.08 -2.18 10.43
N THR A 21 2.28 -2.25 9.87
CA THR A 21 3.53 -1.92 10.56
C THR A 21 4.05 -0.54 10.13
N PRO A 22 4.58 0.28 11.06
CA PRO A 22 5.14 1.60 10.74
C PRO A 22 6.38 1.54 9.82
N SER A 23 7.01 0.37 9.69
CA SER A 23 8.11 0.09 8.76
C SER A 23 7.64 -0.28 7.35
N ALA A 24 6.33 -0.46 7.13
CA ALA A 24 5.76 -0.86 5.85
C ALA A 24 5.51 0.38 4.98
N ALA A 25 6.56 0.81 4.28
CA ALA A 25 6.44 1.86 3.26
C ALA A 25 5.57 1.36 2.09
N CYS A 26 4.71 2.21 1.54
CA CYS A 26 3.99 1.90 0.31
C CYS A 26 4.99 1.82 -0.86
N CYS A 27 4.82 0.87 -1.77
CA CYS A 27 5.68 0.74 -2.96
C CYS A 27 5.61 1.98 -3.85
N ASP A 28 4.43 2.59 -3.90
CA ASP A 28 4.23 3.88 -4.55
C ASP A 28 4.65 5.00 -3.60
N GLN A 29 5.61 5.81 -4.03
CA GLN A 29 6.12 6.95 -3.27
C GLN A 29 5.04 8.01 -2.98
N CYS A 30 3.95 7.98 -3.73
CA CYS A 30 2.81 8.88 -3.59
C CYS A 30 1.57 8.22 -3.00
N ALA A 31 1.69 6.96 -2.60
CA ALA A 31 0.72 6.31 -1.75
C ALA A 31 1.11 6.51 -0.29
N PHE A 32 0.09 6.68 0.55
CA PHE A 32 0.26 6.80 1.99
C PHE A 32 -0.57 5.73 2.71
N CYS A 33 -0.16 5.39 3.92
CA CYS A 33 -0.90 4.46 4.75
C CYS A 33 -2.18 5.14 5.28
N HIS A 34 -3.33 4.76 4.74
CA HIS A 34 -4.63 5.28 5.16
C HIS A 34 -5.31 4.25 6.07
N CYS A 35 -5.61 4.67 7.29
CA CYS A 35 -6.29 3.83 8.28
C CYS A 35 -7.76 4.24 8.42
N ARG A 36 -8.66 3.28 8.21
CA ARG A 36 -10.11 3.44 8.43
C ARG A 36 -10.56 2.52 9.58
N LEU A 37 -11.79 2.71 10.08
CA LEU A 37 -12.40 1.89 11.14
C LEU A 37 -11.54 1.85 12.41
N PHE A 38 -11.49 2.95 13.18
CA PHE A 38 -10.74 3.01 14.45
C PHE A 38 -9.26 2.57 14.35
N LYS A 39 -8.60 2.84 13.21
CA LYS A 39 -7.21 2.42 12.93
C LYS A 39 -6.97 0.90 12.92
N THR A 40 -8.02 0.09 12.84
CA THR A 40 -7.90 -1.38 12.75
C THR A 40 -7.57 -1.84 11.33
N VAL A 41 -8.03 -1.09 10.32
CA VAL A 41 -7.82 -1.41 8.91
C VAL A 41 -6.96 -0.33 8.26
N CYS A 42 -5.67 -0.59 8.12
CA CYS A 42 -4.71 0.29 7.47
C CYS A 42 -4.27 -0.28 6.13
N TYR A 43 -4.34 0.53 5.09
CA TYR A 43 -3.97 0.13 3.73
C TYR A 43 -3.34 1.27 2.94
N CYS A 44 -2.46 0.94 2.00
CA CYS A 44 -1.85 1.94 1.12
C CYS A 44 -2.88 2.53 0.16
N ARG A 45 -3.09 3.84 0.22
CA ARG A 45 -3.99 4.59 -0.67
C ARG A 45 -3.20 5.62 -1.43
N MET A 46 -3.50 5.74 -2.72
CA MET A 46 -3.01 6.83 -3.55
C MET A 46 -3.53 8.14 -2.97
N GLY A 47 -2.62 9.03 -2.58
CA GLY A 47 -3.02 10.34 -2.06
C GLY A 47 -3.17 11.40 -3.12
N TYR A 48 -2.36 11.30 -4.18
CA TYR A 48 -2.40 12.22 -5.29
C TYR A 48 -2.53 11.45 -6.61
N PRO A 49 -3.52 11.77 -7.46
CA PRO A 49 -3.68 11.21 -8.80
C PRO A 49 -2.73 11.82 -9.84
N LYS A 50 -1.85 12.75 -9.40
CA LYS A 50 -0.86 13.47 -10.22
C LYS A 50 0.59 13.07 -9.90
N CYS A 51 0.76 12.11 -9.01
CA CYS A 51 1.84 11.16 -9.20
C CYS A 51 1.34 10.07 -10.16
#